data_AF-M2PRL3-F1
#
_entry.id   AF-M2PRL3-F1
#
_cell.length_a   1.000
_cell.length_b   1.000
_cell.length_c   1.000
_cell.angle_alpha   90.00
_cell.angle_beta   90.00
_cell.angle_gamma   90.00
#
_symmetry.space_group_name_H-M   'P 1'
#
loop_
_entity.id
_entity.type
_entity.pdbx_description
1 polymer ?
#
loop_
_entity_poly.entity_id
_entity_poly.type
_entity_poly.pdbx_seq_one_letter_code
_entity_poly.pdbx_strand_id
1 'polypeptide(L)' 'MTDLIRCLDSMKVVPCQEYVDSLQLLEKKHNAGSYVPAGSLDNIWPGGFYLENIDEKYRRKYGRLPKA' A
#
# COMPACT_ATOMS: atom_id res chain seq x y z
N MET A 1 24.85 -3.77 -5.89
CA MET A 1 24.85 -4.27 -4.49
C MET A 1 24.48 -3.16 -3.50
N THR A 2 25.00 -1.95 -3.66
CA THR A 2 24.78 -0.79 -2.76
C THR A 2 23.33 -0.30 -2.68
N ASP A 3 22.59 -0.28 -3.79
CA ASP A 3 21.21 0.23 -3.78
C ASP A 3 20.21 -0.72 -3.10
N LEU A 4 20.43 -2.04 -3.22
CA LEU A 4 19.59 -3.05 -2.58
C LEU A 4 19.61 -2.93 -1.05
N ILE A 5 20.82 -2.87 -0.46
CA ILE A 5 20.98 -2.77 0.99
C ILE A 5 20.37 -1.46 1.49
N ARG A 6 20.59 -0.34 0.78
CA ARG A 6 19.97 0.95 1.11
C ARG A 6 18.43 0.88 1.12
N CYS A 7 17.82 0.19 0.15
CA CYS A 7 16.37 0.02 0.11
C CYS A 7 15.88 -0.80 1.31
N LEU A 8 16.57 -1.89 1.66
CA LEU A 8 16.23 -2.74 2.81
C LEU A 8 16.35 -1.96 4.13
N ASP A 9 17.42 -1.21 4.31
CA ASP A 9 17.66 -0.40 5.52
C ASP A 9 16.62 0.73 5.67
N SER A 10 16.01 1.18 4.57
CA SER A 10 14.97 2.22 4.57
C SER A 10 13.56 1.69 4.89
N MET A 11 13.37 0.37 5.00
CA MET A 11 12.07 -0.22 5.26
C MET A 11 11.59 0.08 6.69
N LYS A 12 10.31 0.47 6.82
CA LYS A 12 9.68 0.61 8.14
C LYS A 12 9.43 -0.76 8.76
N VAL A 13 10.07 -1.03 9.90
CA VAL A 13 9.72 -2.15 10.77
C VAL A 13 8.48 -1.79 11.59
N VAL A 14 7.50 -2.69 11.63
CA VAL A 14 6.22 -2.49 12.33
C VAL A 14 6.00 -3.57 13.39
N PRO A 15 5.24 -3.29 14.46
CA PRO A 15 4.87 -4.31 15.45
C PRO A 15 4.11 -5.49 14.80
N CYS A 16 4.22 -6.68 15.39
CA CYS A 16 3.52 -7.86 14.89
C CYS A 16 2.00 -7.66 14.79
N GLN A 17 1.40 -6.91 15.72
CA GLN A 17 -0.03 -6.63 15.69
C GLN A 17 -0.43 -5.79 14.47
N GLU A 18 0.34 -4.76 14.12
CA GLU A 18 0.08 -3.93 12.92
C GLU A 18 0.13 -4.78 11.64
N TYR A 19 1.06 -5.74 11.59
CA TYR A 19 1.13 -6.72 10.51
C TYR A 19 -0.11 -7.63 10.45
N VAL A 20 -0.53 -8.20 11.58
CA VAL A 20 -1.72 -9.08 11.65
C VAL A 20 -2.99 -8.33 11.29
N ASP A 21 -3.17 -7.10 11.77
CA ASP A 21 -4.32 -6.25 11.45
C ASP A 21 -4.37 -5.93 9.95
N SER A 22 -3.19 -5.71 9.33
CA SER A 22 -3.07 -5.52 7.89
C SER A 22 -3.50 -6.77 7.11
N LEU A 23 -3.16 -7.98 7.57
CA LEU A 23 -3.62 -9.22 6.94
C LEU A 23 -5.14 -9.38 7.02
N GLN A 24 -5.73 -9.09 8.17
CA GLN A 24 -7.19 -9.14 8.34
C GLN A 24 -7.90 -8.11 7.46
N LEU A 25 -7.31 -6.92 7.29
CA LEU A 25 -7.85 -5.90 6.39
C LEU A 25 -7.81 -6.38 4.93
N LEU A 26 -6.71 -7.00 4.50
CA LEU A 26 -6.59 -7.56 3.15
C LEU A 26 -7.65 -8.61 2.89
N GLU A 27 -7.89 -9.51 3.83
CA GLU A 27 -8.93 -10.53 3.73
C GLU A 27 -10.33 -9.91 3.58
N LYS A 28 -10.66 -8.91 4.42
CA LYS A 28 -11.96 -8.20 4.35
C LYS A 28 -12.16 -7.45 3.03
N LYS A 29 -11.08 -6.98 2.39
CA LYS A 29 -11.12 -6.21 1.14
C LYS A 29 -10.94 -7.07 -0.09
N HIS A 30 -10.56 -8.32 0.06
CA HIS A 30 -10.47 -9.28 -1.02
C HIS A 30 -11.84 -9.43 -1.67
N ASN A 31 -11.93 -9.04 -2.95
CA ASN A 31 -13.17 -8.97 -3.75
C ASN A 31 -14.21 -7.91 -3.35
N ALA A 32 -13.88 -6.99 -2.45
CA ALA A 32 -14.74 -5.84 -2.22
C ALA A 32 -14.76 -4.94 -3.48
N GLY A 33 -15.95 -4.55 -3.94
CA GLY A 33 -16.15 -3.49 -4.93
C GLY A 33 -16.50 -2.16 -4.26
N SER A 34 -16.49 -1.07 -5.03
CA SER A 34 -16.95 0.25 -4.58
C SER A 34 -16.34 0.72 -3.24
N TYR A 35 -15.02 0.84 -3.17
CA TYR A 35 -14.36 1.34 -1.95
C TYR A 35 -13.06 2.12 -2.21
N VAL A 36 -12.81 3.07 -1.31
CA VAL A 36 -11.57 3.83 -1.21
C VAL A 36 -10.68 3.20 -0.14
N PRO A 37 -9.43 2.79 -0.44
CA PRO A 37 -8.50 2.29 0.57
C PRO A 37 -8.19 3.36 1.63
N ALA A 38 -8.19 2.97 2.91
CA ALA A 38 -7.91 3.87 4.04
C ALA A 38 -6.44 3.79 4.54
N GLY A 39 -5.58 3.05 3.82
CA GLY A 39 -4.17 2.89 4.20
C GLY A 39 -3.39 4.19 4.02
N SER A 40 -2.45 4.46 4.93
CA SER A 40 -1.52 5.59 4.80
C SER A 40 -0.61 5.41 3.59
N LEU A 41 -0.29 6.52 2.92
CA LEU A 41 0.67 6.58 1.81
C LEU A 41 2.11 6.87 2.30
N ASP A 42 2.31 7.15 3.59
CA ASP A 42 3.57 7.64 4.14
C ASP A 42 4.70 6.60 4.04
N ASN A 43 4.36 5.32 3.92
CA ASN A 43 5.30 4.22 3.83
C ASN A 43 5.50 3.70 2.39
N ILE A 44 5.04 4.45 1.38
CA ILE A 44 5.27 4.14 -0.03
C ILE A 44 6.45 4.97 -0.51
N TRP A 45 7.43 4.33 -1.14
CA TRP A 45 8.59 5.04 -1.66
C TRP A 45 8.22 6.09 -2.73
N PRO A 46 9.01 7.18 -2.87
CA PRO A 46 8.80 8.18 -3.90
C PRO A 46 8.68 7.57 -5.30
N GLY A 47 7.72 8.06 -6.08
CA GLY A 47 7.42 7.51 -7.40
C GLY A 47 6.67 6.16 -7.39
N GLY A 48 6.35 5.61 -6.22
CA GLY A 48 5.55 4.40 -6.05
C GLY A 48 4.09 4.59 -6.46
N PHE A 49 3.48 3.53 -6.98
CA PHE A 49 2.06 3.49 -7.33
C PHE A 49 1.24 2.92 -6.17
N TYR A 50 0.01 3.41 -6.01
CA TYR A 50 -0.91 2.96 -4.98
C TYR A 50 -2.34 2.89 -5.51
N LEU A 51 -3.18 2.08 -4.87
CA LEU A 51 -4.59 1.97 -5.20
C LEU A 51 -5.35 3.18 -4.63
N GLU A 52 -5.98 3.97 -5.49
CA GLU A 52 -6.72 5.17 -5.10
C GLU A 52 -8.19 4.85 -4.83
N ASN A 53 -8.83 4.04 -5.69
CA ASN A 53 -10.24 3.65 -5.55
C ASN A 53 -10.54 2.40 -6.40
N ILE A 54 -11.53 1.62 -5.99
CA ILE A 54 -12.22 0.63 -6.81
C ILE A 54 -13.68 1.06 -6.96
N ASP A 55 -14.16 1.23 -8.19
CA ASP A 55 -15.54 1.63 -8.42
C ASP A 55 -16.56 0.47 -8.38
N GLU A 56 -17.83 0.78 -8.58
CA GLU A 56 -18.95 -0.17 -8.61
C GLU A 56 -18.84 -1.23 -9.71
N LYS A 57 -18.04 -0.97 -10.74
CA LYS A 57 -17.75 -1.91 -11.83
C LYS A 57 -16.45 -2.67 -11.61
N TYR A 58 -15.92 -2.66 -10.39
CA TYR A 58 -14.66 -3.30 -10.01
C TYR A 58 -13.43 -2.76 -10.75
N ARG A 59 -13.51 -1.57 -11.37
CA ARG A 59 -12.39 -0.95 -12.06
C ARG A 59 -11.49 -0.28 -11.03
N ARG A 60 -10.17 -0.50 -11.13
CA ARG A 60 -9.17 0.03 -10.19
C ARG A 60 -8.53 1.29 -10.74
N LYS A 61 -8.55 2.37 -9.96
CA LYS A 61 -7.80 3.59 -10.23
C LYS A 61 -6.53 3.60 -9.39
N TYR A 62 -5.40 3.92 -10.03
CA TYR A 62 -4.10 4.00 -9.36
C TYR A 62 -3.58 5.43 -9.37
N GLY A 63 -3.09 5.86 -8.21
CA GLY A 63 -2.32 7.09 -8.05
C GLY A 63 -0.83 6.78 -8.06
N ARG A 64 -0.02 7.85 -8.12
CA ARG A 64 1.44 7.76 -8.02
C ARG A 64 1.95 8.87 -7.11
N LEU A 65 2.84 8.54 -6.19
CA LEU A 65 3.55 9.56 -5.42
C LEU A 65 4.51 10.35 -6.31
N PRO A 66 4.78 11.63 -6.01
CA PRO A 66 5.82 12.39 -6.70
C PRO A 66 7.15 11.64 -6.69
N LYS A 67 7.89 11.70 -7.79
CA LYS A 67 9.30 11.29 -7.77
C LYS A 67 10.09 12.38 -7.02
N ALA A 68 10.99 11.94 -6.15
CA ALA A 68 12.01 12.81 -5.56
C ALA A 68 13.01 13.27 -6.62
#